data_AF-A0A958MF09-F1
#
_entry.id   AF-A0A958MF09-F1
#
_cell.length_a   1.000
_cell.length_b   1.000
_cell.length_c   1.000
_cell.angle_alpha   90.00
_cell.angle_beta   90.00
_cell.angle_gamma   90.00
#
_symmetry.space_group_name_H-M   'P 1'
#
loop_
_entity.id
_entity.type
_entity.pdbx_description
1 polymer ?
#
loop_
_entity_poly.entity_id
_entity_poly.type
_entity_poly.pdbx_seq_one_letter_code
_entity_poly.pdbx_strand_id
1 'polypeptide(L)' 'MKRILDILVSFTALLVFSPVLIVFMVLIWLQDFKSPFYIAPRVAKGGGIFKMVKL' A
#
# COMPACT_ATOMS: atom_id res chain seq x y z
N MET A 1 0.17 -15.66 -16.89
CA MET A 1 0.35 -14.30 -17.48
C MET A 1 -0.17 -13.20 -16.56
N LYS A 2 -1.46 -13.20 -16.14
CA LYS A 2 -2.04 -12.13 -15.28
C LYS A 2 -1.21 -11.81 -14.03
N ARG A 3 -0.80 -12.81 -13.25
CA ARG A 3 -0.06 -12.60 -11.99
C ARG A 3 1.32 -11.95 -12.16
N ILE A 4 2.05 -12.30 -13.22
CA ILE A 4 3.38 -11.70 -13.48
C ILE A 4 3.20 -10.22 -13.85
N LEU A 5 2.21 -9.92 -14.68
CA LEU A 5 1.87 -8.54 -15.02
C LEU A 5 1.46 -7.73 -13.79
N ASP A 6 0.60 -8.30 -12.93
CA ASP A 6 0.19 -7.65 -11.66
C ASP A 6 1.41 -7.27 -10.82
N ILE A 7 2.38 -8.17 -10.70
CA ILE A 7 3.61 -7.94 -9.90
C ILE A 7 4.48 -6.86 -10.55
N LEU A 8 4.78 -6.97 -11.84
CA LEU A 8 5.67 -6.03 -12.54
C LEU A 8 5.09 -4.62 -12.58
N VAL A 9 3.80 -4.48 -12.91
CA VAL A 9 3.12 -3.19 -12.94
C VAL A 9 3.03 -2.58 -11.54
N SER A 10 2.65 -3.38 -10.53
CA SER A 10 2.57 -2.88 -9.15
C SER A 10 3.93 -2.44 -8.63
N PHE A 11 4.98 -3.22 -8.87
CA PHE A 11 6.34 -2.87 -8.44
C PHE A 11 6.82 -1.57 -9.11
N THR A 12 6.64 -1.47 -10.43
CA THR A 12 7.03 -0.27 -11.19
C THR A 12 6.24 0.96 -10.74
N ALA A 13 4.92 0.83 -10.56
CA ALA A 13 4.08 1.90 -10.06
C ALA A 13 4.49 2.34 -8.65
N LEU A 14 4.77 1.40 -7.74
CA LEU A 14 5.25 1.73 -6.39
C LEU A 14 6.57 2.51 -6.43
N LEU A 15 7.51 2.14 -7.31
CA LEU A 15 8.77 2.90 -7.46
C LEU A 15 8.50 4.31 -7.99
N VAL A 16 7.72 4.44 -9.06
CA VAL A 16 7.41 5.74 -9.71
C VAL A 16 6.66 6.67 -8.75
N PHE A 17 5.69 6.15 -8.00
CA PHE A 17 4.88 6.95 -7.07
C PHE A 17 5.49 7.05 -5.66
N SER A 18 6.59 6.34 -5.37
CA SER A 18 7.24 6.38 -4.04
C SER A 18 7.58 7.79 -3.55
N PRO A 19 8.05 8.76 -4.38
CA PRO A 19 8.34 10.10 -3.86
C PRO A 19 7.08 10.78 -3.30
N VAL A 20 5.95 10.65 -4.00
CA VAL A 20 4.65 11.22 -3.58
C VAL A 20 4.15 10.51 -2.33
N LEU A 21 4.20 9.18 -2.29
CA LEU A 21 3.78 8.38 -1.14
C LEU A 21 4.61 8.74 0.11
N ILE A 22 5.92 8.93 -0.04
CA ILE A 22 6.82 9.33 1.07
C ILE A 22 6.45 10.71 1.60
N VAL A 23 6.17 11.68 0.74
CA VAL A 23 5.72 13.01 1.18
C VAL A 23 4.46 12.90 2.04
N PHE A 24 3.44 12.16 1.59
CA PHE A 24 2.21 11.97 2.37
C PHE A 24 2.45 11.19 3.67
N MET A 25 3.29 10.15 3.66
CA MET A 25 3.65 9.42 4.88
C MET A 25 4.26 10.33 5.94
N VAL A 26 5.17 11.23 5.53
CA VAL A 26 5.78 12.20 6.45
C VAL A 26 4.74 13.20 6.96
N LEU A 27 3.88 13.73 6.08
CA LEU A 27 2.82 14.67 6.49
C LEU A 27 1.85 14.06 7.50
N ILE A 28 1.41 12.81 7.28
CA ILE A 28 0.53 12.09 8.21
C ILE A 28 1.27 11.84 9.53
N TRP A 29 2.52 11.38 9.48
CA TRP A 29 3.31 11.14 10.70
C TRP A 29 3.53 12.43 11.50
N LEU A 30 3.73 13.58 10.86
CA LEU A 30 3.88 14.86 11.55
C LEU A 30 2.60 15.31 12.30
N GLN A 31 1.43 14.78 11.92
CA GLN A 31 0.16 15.16 12.55
C GLN A 31 0.00 14.57 13.96
N ASP A 32 0.39 13.30 14.16
CA ASP A 32 0.13 12.58 15.41
C ASP A 32 1.30 11.70 15.90
N PHE A 33 2.44 11.70 15.18
CA PHE A 33 3.62 10.87 15.40
C PHE A 33 3.37 9.36 15.37
N LYS A 34 2.27 8.91 14.76
CA LYS A 34 1.93 7.49 14.63
C LYS A 34 2.20 6.97 13.22
N SER A 35 2.13 5.65 13.08
CA SER A 35 2.23 4.98 11.79
C SER A 35 1.25 5.61 10.79
N PRO A 36 1.71 6.06 9.61
CA PRO A 36 0.86 6.63 8.58
C PRO A 36 -0.01 5.57 7.88
N PHE A 37 0.18 4.29 8.21
CA PHE A 37 -0.54 3.19 7.58
C PHE A 37 -1.76 2.75 8.37
N TYR A 38 -2.92 2.82 7.73
CA TYR A 38 -4.12 2.12 8.16
C TYR A 38 -4.18 0.72 7.55
N ILE A 39 -4.23 -0.31 8.40
CA ILE A 39 -4.23 -1.71 8.00
C ILE A 39 -5.57 -2.35 8.34
N ALA A 40 -6.36 -2.71 7.32
CA ALA A 40 -7.68 -3.31 7.50
C ALA A 40 -7.77 -4.74 6.97
N PRO A 41 -8.38 -5.69 7.71
CA PRO A 41 -8.65 -7.02 7.20
C PRO A 41 -9.75 -7.00 6.12
N ARG A 42 -9.57 -7.80 5.07
CA ARG A 42 -10.48 -7.95 3.93
C ARG A 42 -10.52 -9.41 3.48
N VAL A 43 -11.64 -9.84 2.91
CA VAL A 43 -11.82 -11.22 2.40
C VAL A 43 -10.97 -11.41 1.15
N ALA A 44 -10.09 -12.39 1.15
CA ALA A 44 -9.21 -12.68 0.02
C ALA A 44 -9.90 -13.52 -1.06
N LYS A 45 -9.37 -13.45 -2.29
CA LYS A 45 -9.83 -14.30 -3.38
C LYS A 45 -9.54 -15.76 -3.06
N GLY A 46 -10.57 -16.61 -3.06
CA GLY A 46 -10.47 -18.01 -2.67
C GLY A 46 -10.69 -18.28 -1.18
N GLY A 47 -11.11 -17.27 -0.41
CA GLY A 47 -11.31 -17.37 1.03
C GLY A 47 -10.09 -16.90 1.84
N GLY A 48 -10.26 -16.81 3.16
CA GLY A 48 -9.24 -16.26 4.06
C GLY A 48 -9.24 -14.73 4.15
N ILE A 49 -8.29 -14.20 4.91
CA ILE A 49 -8.17 -12.76 5.20
C ILE A 49 -6.85 -12.24 4.62
N PHE A 50 -6.92 -11.14 3.87
CA PHE A 50 -5.76 -10.32 3.53
C PHE A 50 -5.82 -8.98 4.26
N LYS A 51 -4.64 -8.44 4.60
CA LYS A 51 -4.52 -7.11 5.20
C LYS A 51 -4.30 -6.08 4.09
N MET A 52 -5.26 -5.18 3.91
CA MET A 52 -5.17 -4.06 2.99
C MET A 52 -4.47 -2.88 3.69
N VAL A 53 -3.42 -2.35 3.08
CA VAL A 53 -2.70 -1.17 3.55
C VAL A 53 -3.24 0.07 2.85
N LYS A 54 -3.48 1.13 3.60
CA LYS A 54 -3.84 2.47 3.12
C LYS A 54 -2.96 3.52 3.79
N LEU A 55 -2.72 4.63 3.10
CA LEU A 55 -2.30 5.89 3.70
C LEU A 55 -3.53 6.62 4.23
#